data_AF-A0A452F6N6-F1
#
_entry.id   AF-A0A452F6N6-F1
#
_cell.length_a   1.000
_cell.length_b   1.000
_cell.length_c   1.000
_cell.angle_alpha   90.00
_cell.angle_beta   90.00
_cell.angle_gamma   90.00
#
_symmetry.space_group_name_H-M   'P 1'
#
loop_
_entity.id
_entity.type
_entity.pdbx_description
1 polymer ?
#
loop_
_entity_poly.entity_id
_entity_poly.type
_entity_poly.pdbx_seq_one_letter_code
_entity_poly.pdbx_strand_id
1 'polypeptide(L)'
;MGGSKTSVVLLSMVLFSGTSSDAHSLSYNFTIDPQPRDDQPWCEVQGEVDQKVFLSCDCGTAKIKYMSPLGEEVKSMSAWEAQTVTLRDTGDLLQGQMHDVTPEKHTDKVGSGPLTLQARMTCWREDNGHTNASWEFGFNGQLCLLFDSENGPWTVVHPGGRQMKEKWENDRAVTDFFKKVSMGDCQAWLQTFLVRWEKMLKTSASLTMGPSTVQPKALTIKHITWILQVVLTSFTITVFLG
;
A
#
# COMPACT_ATOMS: atom_id res chain seq x y z
N MET A 1 2.88 -33.02 5.04
CA MET A 1 2.51 -32.15 6.18
C MET A 1 3.24 -30.83 6.03
N GLY A 2 2.63 -29.82 5.41
CA GLY A 2 3.32 -28.55 5.11
C GLY A 2 2.43 -27.40 4.62
N GLY A 3 1.10 -27.53 4.71
CA GLY A 3 0.15 -26.54 4.19
C GLY A 3 -0.44 -25.58 5.24
N SER A 4 -0.12 -25.76 6.53
CA SER A 4 -0.82 -25.04 7.61
C SER A 4 -0.17 -23.70 7.99
N LYS A 5 1.11 -23.46 7.67
CA LYS A 5 1.80 -22.23 8.11
C LYS A 5 1.67 -21.09 7.11
N THR A 6 1.82 -21.39 5.82
CA THR A 6 1.61 -20.44 4.70
C THR A 6 0.18 -19.92 4.64
N SER A 7 -0.81 -20.79 4.92
CA SER A 7 -2.21 -20.38 4.96
C SER A 7 -2.52 -19.43 6.12
N VAL A 8 -1.82 -19.53 7.26
CA VAL A 8 -2.06 -18.67 8.43
C VAL A 8 -1.44 -17.29 8.25
N VAL A 9 -0.29 -17.18 7.58
CA VAL A 9 0.34 -15.88 7.26
C VAL A 9 -0.51 -15.10 6.24
N LEU A 10 -0.99 -15.77 5.18
CA LEU A 10 -1.89 -15.16 4.20
C LEU A 10 -3.26 -14.82 4.81
N LEU A 11 -3.80 -15.68 5.68
CA LEU A 11 -5.07 -15.42 6.35
C LEU A 11 -4.96 -14.28 7.37
N SER A 12 -3.83 -14.13 8.05
CA SER A 12 -3.53 -12.97 8.91
C SER A 12 -3.59 -11.66 8.12
N MET A 13 -2.89 -11.57 6.97
CA MET A 13 -2.90 -10.37 6.13
C MET A 13 -4.28 -10.02 5.54
N VAL A 14 -5.10 -11.03 5.21
CA VAL A 14 -6.46 -10.81 4.66
C VAL A 14 -7.48 -10.47 5.76
N LEU A 15 -7.30 -10.97 6.99
CA LEU A 15 -8.25 -10.78 8.10
C LEU A 15 -8.18 -9.40 8.77
N PHE A 16 -7.11 -8.62 8.61
CA PHE A 16 -7.03 -7.26 9.17
C PHE A 16 -7.88 -6.21 8.44
N SER A 17 -8.65 -6.60 7.42
CA SER A 17 -9.69 -5.74 6.83
C SER A 17 -10.94 -5.58 7.72
N GLY A 18 -10.96 -6.17 8.92
CA GLY A 18 -12.10 -6.09 9.84
C GLY A 18 -11.69 -6.01 11.32
N THR A 19 -12.04 -4.88 11.95
CA THR A 19 -12.28 -4.68 13.39
C THR A 19 -11.11 -4.49 14.37
N SER A 20 -10.10 -3.68 14.02
CA SER A 20 -9.44 -2.83 15.03
C SER A 20 -9.32 -1.41 14.47
N SER A 21 -9.83 -0.42 15.20
CA SER A 21 -9.86 0.99 14.78
C SER A 21 -8.50 1.70 14.92
N ASP A 22 -7.51 1.04 15.52
CA ASP A 22 -6.27 1.70 15.99
C ASP A 22 -4.98 1.13 15.35
N ALA A 23 -5.08 0.08 14.53
CA ALA A 23 -3.92 -0.50 13.85
C ALA A 23 -3.57 0.32 12.60
N HIS A 24 -2.59 1.20 12.72
CA HIS A 24 -2.10 1.99 11.59
C HIS A 24 -0.88 1.36 10.90
N SER A 25 -0.82 1.53 9.59
CA SER A 25 0.27 1.03 8.75
C SER A 25 0.86 2.11 7.84
N LEU A 26 2.17 2.05 7.65
CA LEU A 26 2.91 2.87 6.69
C LEU A 26 3.47 1.94 5.63
N SER A 27 3.19 2.24 4.36
CA SER A 27 3.69 1.46 3.24
C SER A 27 4.41 2.34 2.21
N TYR A 28 5.42 1.76 1.56
CA TYR A 28 6.09 2.34 0.40
C TYR A 28 6.06 1.34 -0.75
N ASN A 29 5.38 1.71 -1.82
CA ASN A 29 5.28 0.93 -3.05
C ASN A 29 6.32 1.44 -4.05
N PHE A 30 7.33 0.63 -4.33
CA PHE A 30 8.36 0.87 -5.32
C PHE A 30 7.96 0.23 -6.66
N THR A 31 8.13 0.97 -7.73
CA THR A 31 8.02 0.49 -9.11
C THR A 31 9.34 0.78 -9.82
N ILE A 32 10.04 -0.26 -10.24
CA ILE A 32 11.31 -0.17 -10.96
C ILE A 32 11.09 -0.65 -12.39
N ASP A 33 11.19 0.28 -13.33
CA ASP A 33 11.16 0.02 -14.76
C ASP A 33 12.59 0.05 -15.32
N PRO A 34 13.14 -1.09 -15.78
CA PRO A 34 14.49 -1.14 -16.35
C PRO A 34 14.57 -0.50 -17.73
N GLN A 35 13.43 -0.26 -18.40
CA GLN A 35 13.37 0.35 -19.72
C GLN A 35 12.22 1.36 -19.79
N PRO A 36 12.31 2.47 -19.04
CA PRO A 36 11.28 3.49 -19.04
C PRO A 36 11.22 4.20 -20.39
N ARG A 37 10.07 4.81 -20.68
CA ARG A 37 9.95 5.80 -21.77
C ARG A 37 10.65 7.10 -21.38
N ASP A 38 11.02 7.90 -22.38
CA ASP A 38 11.77 9.15 -22.18
C ASP A 38 11.13 10.13 -21.16
N ASP A 39 9.80 10.08 -21.00
CA ASP A 39 9.02 10.93 -20.10
C ASP A 39 8.63 10.26 -18.77
N GLN A 40 9.03 9.01 -18.55
CA GLN A 40 8.70 8.23 -17.36
C GLN A 40 9.93 8.00 -16.47
N PRO A 41 9.78 8.02 -15.14
CA PRO A 41 10.89 7.69 -14.26
C PRO A 41 11.17 6.18 -14.33
N TRP A 42 12.44 5.80 -14.24
CA TRP A 42 12.82 4.40 -14.05
C TRP A 42 12.43 3.89 -12.64
N CYS A 43 12.20 4.80 -11.69
CA CYS A 43 11.91 4.51 -10.30
C CYS A 43 10.81 5.43 -9.77
N GLU A 44 9.69 4.86 -9.35
CA GLU A 44 8.63 5.57 -8.62
C GLU A 44 8.40 4.93 -7.26
N VAL A 45 8.30 5.74 -6.20
CA VAL A 45 7.87 5.32 -4.87
C VAL A 45 6.60 6.04 -4.48
N GLN A 46 5.56 5.30 -4.10
CA GLN A 46 4.34 5.86 -3.51
C GLN A 46 4.28 5.55 -2.03
N GLY A 47 4.12 6.59 -1.21
CA GLY A 47 3.92 6.47 0.24
C GLY A 47 2.45 6.41 0.59
N GLU A 48 2.07 5.43 1.42
CA GLU A 48 0.70 5.22 1.89
C GLU A 48 0.64 5.15 3.41
N VAL A 49 -0.38 5.80 4.00
CA VAL A 49 -0.81 5.53 5.37
C VAL A 49 -2.21 4.94 5.30
N ASP A 50 -2.42 3.77 5.89
CA ASP A 50 -3.69 3.03 5.87
C ASP A 50 -4.29 2.93 4.45
N GLN A 51 -3.45 2.53 3.49
CA GLN A 51 -3.78 2.36 2.07
C GLN A 51 -4.17 3.67 1.34
N LYS A 52 -3.97 4.83 1.97
CA LYS A 52 -4.19 6.14 1.33
C LYS A 52 -2.85 6.75 0.95
N VAL A 53 -2.68 6.96 -0.35
CA VAL A 53 -1.48 7.61 -0.91
C VAL A 53 -1.41 9.05 -0.40
N PHE A 54 -0.27 9.42 0.17
CA PHE A 54 0.00 10.80 0.59
C PHE A 54 1.10 11.47 -0.24
N LEU A 55 1.95 10.68 -0.91
CA LEU A 55 2.95 11.19 -1.84
C LEU A 55 3.34 10.17 -2.90
N SER A 56 3.91 10.69 -3.98
CA SER A 56 4.66 9.95 -4.99
C SER A 56 6.02 10.64 -5.20
N CYS A 57 7.09 9.86 -5.30
CA CYS A 57 8.44 10.34 -5.52
C CYS A 57 9.05 9.60 -6.71
N ASP A 58 9.57 10.34 -7.68
CA ASP A 58 10.54 9.80 -8.63
C ASP A 58 11.86 9.61 -7.88
N CYS A 59 12.21 8.37 -7.53
CA CYS A 59 13.44 8.09 -6.77
C CYS A 59 14.72 8.31 -7.59
N GLY A 60 14.63 8.34 -8.92
CA GLY A 60 15.75 8.61 -9.82
C GLY A 60 16.14 10.09 -9.87
N THR A 61 15.16 11.00 -9.82
CA THR A 61 15.41 12.45 -9.83
C THR A 61 15.08 13.16 -8.52
N ALA A 62 14.56 12.42 -7.54
CA ALA A 62 14.01 12.92 -6.27
C ALA A 62 12.95 14.01 -6.42
N LYS A 63 12.16 13.97 -7.50
CA LYS A 63 10.99 14.84 -7.67
C LYS A 63 9.80 14.29 -6.91
N ILE A 64 9.26 15.09 -6.00
CA ILE A 64 8.20 14.69 -5.08
C ILE A 64 6.89 15.38 -5.46
N LYS A 65 5.80 14.60 -5.47
CA LYS A 65 4.42 15.04 -5.62
C LYS A 65 3.68 14.72 -4.32
N TYR A 66 3.17 15.75 -3.65
CA TYR A 66 2.31 15.58 -2.48
C TYR A 66 0.86 15.41 -2.94
N MET A 67 0.22 14.33 -2.51
CA MET A 67 -1.07 13.88 -3.06
C MET A 67 -2.24 14.06 -2.08
N SER A 68 -1.95 14.47 -0.86
CA SER A 68 -2.96 14.70 0.18
C SER A 68 -2.50 15.78 1.16
N PRO A 69 -3.41 16.31 2.03
CA PRO A 69 -3.03 17.22 3.09
C PRO A 69 -1.94 16.67 4.01
N LEU A 70 -1.93 15.35 4.25
CA LEU A 70 -0.84 14.70 4.98
C LEU A 70 0.49 14.85 4.25
N GLY A 71 0.50 14.67 2.93
CA GLY A 71 1.66 14.91 2.07
C GLY A 71 2.24 16.32 2.26
N GLU A 72 1.40 17.35 2.26
CA GLU A 72 1.84 18.73 2.50
C GLU A 72 2.42 18.92 3.92
N GLU A 73 1.88 18.24 4.93
CA GLU A 73 2.44 18.25 6.28
C GLU A 73 3.83 17.60 6.33
N VAL A 74 4.06 16.54 5.53
CA VAL A 74 5.34 15.84 5.42
C VAL A 74 6.46 16.75 4.90
N LYS A 75 6.14 17.69 4.00
CA LYS A 75 7.11 18.67 3.48
C LYS A 75 7.82 19.46 4.59
N SER A 76 7.17 19.67 5.72
CA SER A 76 7.72 20.40 6.87
C SER A 76 8.54 19.54 7.83
N MET A 77 8.66 18.23 7.58
CA MET A 77 9.39 17.29 8.42
C MET A 77 10.88 17.34 8.11
N SER A 78 11.71 17.68 9.10
CA SER A 78 13.17 17.54 8.98
C SER A 78 13.60 16.09 8.71
N ALA A 79 12.81 15.11 9.14
CA ALA A 79 13.05 13.69 8.88
C ALA A 79 12.82 13.27 7.42
N TRP A 80 12.14 14.10 6.61
CA TRP A 80 11.76 13.75 5.25
C TRP A 80 12.95 13.67 4.28
N GLU A 81 13.99 14.48 4.51
CA GLU A 81 15.21 14.43 3.68
C GLU A 81 15.92 13.09 3.84
N ALA A 82 16.13 12.64 5.09
CA ALA A 82 16.73 11.33 5.38
C ALA A 82 15.88 10.16 4.85
N GLN A 83 14.56 10.33 4.89
CA GLN A 83 13.64 9.37 4.31
C GLN A 83 13.79 9.25 2.79
N THR A 84 13.83 10.38 2.08
CA THR A 84 13.99 10.38 0.62
C THR A 84 15.31 9.75 0.18
N VAL A 85 16.39 9.94 0.94
CA VAL A 85 17.67 9.24 0.72
C VAL A 85 17.50 7.74 0.84
N THR A 86 16.87 7.27 1.91
CA THR A 86 16.65 5.83 2.14
C THR A 86 15.78 5.20 1.05
N LEU A 87 14.75 5.92 0.57
CA LEU A 87 13.91 5.46 -0.54
C LEU A 87 14.69 5.38 -1.86
N ARG A 88 15.60 6.33 -2.12
CA ARG A 88 16.50 6.28 -3.28
C ARG A 88 17.45 5.09 -3.19
N ASP A 89 18.14 4.92 -2.07
CA ASP A 89 19.08 3.82 -1.86
C ASP A 89 18.38 2.45 -2.02
N THR A 90 17.12 2.36 -1.58
CA THR A 90 16.28 1.17 -1.80
C THR A 90 15.98 0.96 -3.28
N GLY A 91 15.62 2.01 -4.01
CA GLY A 91 15.39 1.94 -5.46
C GLY A 91 16.64 1.49 -6.22
N ASP A 92 17.80 2.05 -5.89
CA ASP A 92 19.09 1.70 -6.49
C ASP A 92 19.47 0.25 -6.20
N LEU A 93 19.26 -0.22 -4.95
CA LEU A 93 19.47 -1.63 -4.60
C LEU A 93 18.57 -2.54 -5.43
N LEU A 94 17.26 -2.24 -5.48
CA LEU A 94 16.29 -3.03 -6.22
C LEU A 94 16.65 -3.10 -7.71
N GLN A 95 17.03 -1.97 -8.32
CA GLN A 95 17.51 -1.93 -9.70
C GLN A 95 18.75 -2.79 -9.91
N GLY A 96 19.74 -2.69 -9.02
CA GLY A 96 20.93 -3.52 -9.05
C GLY A 96 20.61 -5.01 -8.97
N GLN A 97 19.62 -5.39 -8.18
CA GLN A 97 19.19 -6.79 -8.07
C GLN A 97 18.45 -7.30 -9.32
N MET A 98 17.86 -6.42 -10.15
CA MET A 98 17.14 -6.84 -11.36
C MET A 98 18.05 -7.40 -12.46
N HIS A 99 19.31 -6.98 -12.55
CA HIS A 99 20.25 -7.53 -13.53
C HIS A 99 20.52 -9.03 -13.31
N ASP A 100 20.36 -9.48 -12.07
CA ASP A 100 20.74 -10.83 -11.65
C ASP A 100 19.54 -11.75 -11.38
N VAL A 101 18.32 -11.22 -11.52
CA VAL A 101 17.07 -11.96 -11.34
C VAL A 101 16.32 -11.99 -12.67
N THR A 102 16.30 -13.16 -13.31
CA THR A 102 15.44 -13.43 -14.45
C THR A 102 14.28 -14.31 -13.97
N PRO A 103 13.03 -13.79 -13.86
CA PRO A 103 11.91 -14.64 -13.49
C PRO A 103 11.84 -15.83 -14.45
N GLU A 104 11.73 -17.03 -13.88
CA GLU A 104 11.67 -18.27 -14.66
C GLU A 104 10.59 -18.12 -15.74
N LYS A 105 10.95 -18.37 -17.00
CA LYS A 105 10.03 -18.38 -18.15
C LYS A 105 9.09 -19.57 -18.04
N HIS A 106 8.17 -19.55 -17.08
CA HIS A 106 7.01 -20.43 -17.12
C HIS A 106 6.00 -19.78 -18.08
N THR A 107 6.02 -20.31 -19.29
CA THR A 107 5.18 -19.97 -20.43
C THR A 107 3.70 -19.95 -20.04
N ASP A 108 3.14 -18.77 -19.87
CA ASP A 108 1.74 -18.48 -20.20
C ASP A 108 1.61 -17.00 -20.58
N LYS A 109 1.78 -16.73 -21.87
CA LYS A 109 1.17 -15.63 -22.65
C LYS A 109 1.23 -14.18 -22.11
N VAL A 110 2.10 -13.83 -21.17
CA VAL A 110 2.34 -12.43 -20.78
C VAL A 110 3.72 -12.00 -21.26
N GLY A 111 3.73 -11.45 -22.48
CA GLY A 111 4.66 -10.43 -22.97
C GLY A 111 6.16 -10.72 -22.95
N SER A 112 6.77 -10.79 -24.14
CA SER A 112 8.22 -10.60 -24.37
C SER A 112 8.71 -9.17 -24.04
N GLY A 113 7.99 -8.43 -23.18
CA GLY A 113 8.29 -7.06 -22.82
C GLY A 113 9.23 -6.97 -21.60
N PRO A 114 9.77 -5.77 -21.31
CA PRO A 114 10.56 -5.52 -20.11
C PRO A 114 9.79 -5.92 -18.85
N LEU A 115 10.50 -6.49 -17.88
CA LEU A 115 9.93 -6.87 -16.59
C LEU A 115 10.01 -5.68 -15.65
N THR A 116 8.87 -5.11 -15.29
CA THR A 116 8.79 -4.10 -14.23
C THR A 116 8.74 -4.80 -12.88
N LEU A 117 9.68 -4.49 -11.99
CA LEU A 117 9.67 -4.98 -10.62
C LEU A 117 8.77 -4.07 -9.77
N GLN A 118 7.87 -4.67 -9.00
CA GLN A 118 7.17 -4.01 -7.92
C GLN A 118 7.67 -4.55 -6.58
N ALA A 119 7.96 -3.65 -5.65
CA ALA A 119 8.26 -4.00 -4.26
C ALA A 119 7.40 -3.16 -3.33
N ARG A 120 6.87 -3.76 -2.27
CA ARG A 120 6.10 -3.04 -1.25
C ARG A 120 6.68 -3.33 0.11
N MET A 121 7.19 -2.30 0.76
CA MET A 121 7.55 -2.35 2.17
C MET A 121 6.35 -1.88 2.99
N THR A 122 5.98 -2.63 4.02
CA THR A 122 4.96 -2.20 4.98
C THR A 122 5.48 -2.40 6.39
N CYS A 123 5.32 -1.39 7.25
CA CYS A 123 5.49 -1.51 8.69
C CYS A 123 4.22 -1.05 9.41
N TRP A 124 3.89 -1.72 10.51
CA TRP A 124 2.68 -1.44 11.28
C TRP A 124 2.90 -1.70 12.76
N ARG A 125 2.06 -1.07 13.57
CA ARG A 125 2.01 -1.29 15.02
C ARG A 125 0.77 -2.08 15.37
N GLU A 126 0.97 -3.13 16.17
CA GLU A 126 -0.11 -3.90 16.79
C GLU A 126 -0.63 -3.22 18.06
N ASP A 127 -1.83 -3.61 18.50
CA ASP A 127 -2.50 -3.06 19.69
C ASP A 127 -1.66 -3.24 20.98
N ASN A 128 -0.81 -4.28 21.03
CA ASN A 128 0.12 -4.56 22.14
C ASN A 128 1.38 -3.64 22.13
N GLY A 129 1.50 -2.74 21.15
CA GLY A 129 2.64 -1.86 20.94
C GLY A 129 3.81 -2.49 20.17
N HIS A 130 3.74 -3.79 19.88
CA HIS A 130 4.70 -4.50 19.05
C HIS A 130 4.66 -3.96 17.63
N THR A 131 5.83 -3.92 16.98
CA THR A 131 5.95 -3.34 15.65
C THR A 131 6.50 -4.37 14.69
N ASN A 132 5.77 -4.58 13.60
CA ASN A 132 6.06 -5.56 12.58
C ASN A 132 6.34 -4.91 11.24
N ALA A 133 7.03 -5.62 10.37
CA ALA A 133 7.26 -5.19 9.00
C ALA A 133 7.44 -6.35 8.05
N SER A 134 7.12 -6.12 6.79
CA SER A 134 7.26 -7.09 5.72
C SER A 134 7.60 -6.42 4.39
N TRP A 135 8.13 -7.22 3.47
CA TRP A 135 8.24 -6.86 2.07
C TRP A 135 7.47 -7.83 1.18
N GLU A 136 6.86 -7.27 0.14
CA GLU A 136 6.24 -8.00 -0.95
C GLU A 136 7.01 -7.67 -2.24
N PHE A 137 7.28 -8.66 -3.08
CA PHE A 137 7.98 -8.46 -4.36
C PHE A 137 7.27 -9.20 -5.48
N GLY A 138 7.17 -8.56 -6.64
CA GLY A 138 6.47 -9.09 -7.79
C GLY A 138 6.95 -8.50 -9.11
N PHE A 139 6.51 -9.09 -10.20
CA PHE A 139 6.76 -8.57 -11.55
C PHE A 139 5.45 -8.35 -12.28
N ASN A 140 5.32 -7.24 -12.99
CA ASN A 140 4.14 -6.90 -13.79
C ASN A 140 2.81 -7.08 -13.03
N GLY A 141 2.81 -6.76 -11.73
CA GLY A 141 1.64 -6.88 -10.85
C GLY A 141 1.40 -8.26 -10.25
N GLN A 142 2.24 -9.27 -10.55
CA GLN A 142 2.15 -10.60 -9.95
C GLN A 142 3.07 -10.73 -8.75
N LEU A 143 2.48 -10.84 -7.55
CA LEU A 143 3.21 -11.15 -6.32
C LEU A 143 3.94 -12.50 -6.43
N CYS A 144 5.25 -12.48 -6.18
CA CYS A 144 6.14 -13.61 -6.36
C CYS A 144 6.82 -14.05 -5.06
N LEU A 145 7.23 -13.11 -4.22
CA LEU A 145 8.05 -13.36 -3.04
C LEU A 145 7.61 -12.47 -1.88
N LEU A 146 7.60 -13.05 -0.68
CA LEU A 146 7.37 -12.34 0.58
C LEU A 146 8.60 -12.45 1.47
N PHE A 147 8.92 -11.39 2.19
CA PHE A 147 9.92 -11.40 3.25
C PHE A 147 9.29 -10.88 4.53
N ASP A 148 9.27 -11.74 5.55
CA ASP A 148 8.92 -11.34 6.91
C ASP A 148 10.19 -10.78 7.57
N SER A 149 10.23 -9.46 7.76
CA SER A 149 11.41 -8.76 8.26
C SER A 149 11.68 -9.01 9.74
N GLU A 150 10.66 -9.40 10.50
CA GLU A 150 10.78 -9.73 11.91
C GLU A 150 11.49 -11.07 12.07
N ASN A 151 10.87 -12.12 11.51
CA ASN A 151 11.28 -13.50 11.71
C ASN A 151 12.36 -13.96 10.72
N GLY A 152 12.54 -13.21 9.62
CA GLY A 152 13.50 -13.50 8.55
C GLY A 152 13.12 -14.53 7.48
N PRO A 153 11.96 -15.23 7.47
CA PRO A 153 11.70 -16.19 6.40
C PRO A 153 11.34 -15.49 5.09
N TRP A 154 11.97 -15.96 4.02
CA TRP A 154 11.57 -15.67 2.64
C TRP A 154 10.55 -16.72 2.18
N THR A 155 9.39 -16.30 1.69
CA THR A 155 8.30 -17.20 1.25
C THR A 155 7.97 -16.98 -0.22
N VAL A 156 8.18 -18.00 -1.04
CA VAL A 156 7.79 -17.98 -2.45
C VAL A 156 6.29 -18.17 -2.57
N VAL A 157 5.60 -17.22 -3.22
CA VAL A 157 4.15 -17.26 -3.48
C VAL A 157 3.87 -17.70 -4.92
N HIS A 158 4.75 -17.36 -5.85
CA HIS A 158 4.66 -17.73 -7.27
C HIS A 158 6.04 -18.20 -7.78
N PRO A 159 6.14 -19.16 -8.72
CA PRO A 159 7.42 -19.68 -9.22
C PRO A 159 8.40 -18.60 -9.70
N GLY A 160 7.90 -17.47 -10.22
CA GLY A 160 8.72 -16.32 -10.59
C GLY A 160 9.60 -15.74 -9.46
N GLY A 161 9.30 -16.03 -8.19
CA GLY A 161 10.07 -15.59 -7.02
C GLY A 161 11.13 -16.57 -6.53
N ARG A 162 11.27 -17.76 -7.13
CA ARG A 162 12.24 -18.79 -6.67
C ARG A 162 13.68 -18.30 -6.75
N GLN A 163 14.08 -17.78 -7.90
CA GLN A 163 15.44 -17.26 -8.11
C GLN A 163 15.72 -16.04 -7.20
N MET A 164 14.71 -15.17 -7.01
CA MET A 164 14.82 -14.05 -6.07
C MET A 164 15.12 -14.54 -4.65
N LYS A 165 14.35 -15.53 -4.17
CA LYS A 165 14.57 -16.14 -2.85
C LYS A 165 15.97 -16.74 -2.76
N GLU A 166 16.34 -17.61 -3.69
CA GLU A 166 17.65 -18.29 -3.67
C GLU A 166 18.81 -17.28 -3.63
N LYS A 167 18.69 -16.17 -4.35
CA LYS A 167 19.72 -15.14 -4.34
C LYS A 167 19.72 -14.33 -3.05
N TRP A 168 18.60 -13.73 -2.70
CA TRP A 168 18.51 -12.73 -1.63
C TRP A 168 18.58 -13.36 -0.23
N GLU A 169 18.12 -14.60 -0.07
CA GLU A 169 18.24 -15.33 1.20
C GLU A 169 19.70 -15.73 1.50
N ASN A 170 20.51 -15.95 0.46
CA ASN A 170 21.93 -16.26 0.61
C ASN A 170 22.82 -15.00 0.66
N ASP A 171 22.29 -13.84 0.25
CA ASP A 171 22.97 -12.55 0.34
C ASP A 171 22.59 -11.82 1.64
N ARG A 172 23.48 -11.93 2.64
CA ARG A 172 23.28 -11.27 3.92
C ARG A 172 23.18 -9.74 3.79
N ALA A 173 23.91 -9.11 2.88
CA ALA A 173 23.88 -7.66 2.76
C ALA A 173 22.51 -7.18 2.27
N VAL A 174 21.90 -7.90 1.32
CA VAL A 174 20.54 -7.61 0.83
C VAL A 174 19.49 -7.84 1.91
N THR A 175 19.55 -8.99 2.61
CA THR A 175 18.61 -9.30 3.69
C THR A 175 18.72 -8.29 4.84
N ASP A 176 19.94 -7.95 5.27
CA ASP A 176 20.18 -6.98 6.33
C ASP A 176 19.72 -5.57 5.93
N PHE A 177 19.89 -5.18 4.66
CA PHE A 177 19.37 -3.92 4.14
C PHE A 177 17.85 -3.85 4.26
N PHE A 178 17.12 -4.83 3.72
CA PHE A 178 15.65 -4.84 3.78
C PHE A 178 15.16 -4.87 5.22
N LYS A 179 15.84 -5.61 6.11
CA LYS A 179 15.53 -5.63 7.53
C LYS A 179 15.76 -4.27 8.18
N LYS A 180 16.90 -3.62 7.92
CA LYS A 180 17.20 -2.28 8.47
C LYS A 180 16.16 -1.25 8.04
N VAL A 181 15.84 -1.18 6.75
CA VAL A 181 14.90 -0.17 6.22
C VAL A 181 13.49 -0.40 6.77
N SER A 182 13.04 -1.66 6.86
CA SER A 182 11.67 -1.97 7.29
C SER A 182 11.46 -2.04 8.81
N MET A 183 12.40 -2.59 9.57
CA MET A 183 12.31 -2.70 11.03
C MET A 183 12.95 -1.51 11.76
N GLY A 184 13.82 -0.74 11.11
CA GLY A 184 14.44 0.46 11.69
C GLY A 184 13.77 1.74 11.18
N ASP A 185 14.08 2.09 9.93
CA ASP A 185 13.75 3.39 9.37
C ASP A 185 12.22 3.57 9.23
N CYS A 186 11.51 2.60 8.64
CA CYS A 186 10.05 2.64 8.50
C CYS A 186 9.34 2.76 9.84
N GLN A 187 9.77 2.02 10.87
CA GLN A 187 9.15 2.09 12.19
C GLN A 187 9.30 3.48 12.82
N ALA A 188 10.49 4.09 12.70
CA ALA A 188 10.74 5.45 13.16
C ALA A 188 9.86 6.47 12.41
N TRP A 189 9.69 6.30 11.10
CA TRP A 189 8.81 7.14 10.29
C TRP A 189 7.34 6.96 10.68
N LEU A 190 6.86 5.72 10.85
CA LEU A 190 5.49 5.42 11.26
C LEU A 190 5.16 6.15 12.56
N GLN A 191 6.01 6.07 13.58
CA GLN A 191 5.80 6.81 14.84
C GLN A 191 5.64 8.31 14.61
N THR A 192 6.49 8.90 13.78
CA THR A 192 6.46 10.33 13.51
C THR A 192 5.22 10.73 12.70
N PHE A 193 4.84 9.92 11.72
CA PHE A 193 3.67 10.16 10.86
C PHE A 193 2.37 10.04 11.64
N LEU A 194 2.21 9.01 12.48
CA LEU A 194 0.98 8.79 13.24
C LEU A 194 0.66 9.94 14.18
N VAL A 195 1.67 10.46 14.89
CA VAL A 195 1.49 11.61 15.79
C VAL A 195 0.94 12.83 15.04
N ARG A 196 1.42 13.09 13.81
CA ARG A 196 0.94 14.20 12.98
C ARG A 196 -0.43 13.91 12.39
N TRP A 197 -0.63 12.72 11.87
CA TRP A 197 -1.88 12.28 11.26
C TRP A 197 -3.04 12.33 12.25
N GLU A 198 -2.88 11.76 13.44
CA GLU A 198 -3.91 11.82 14.49
C GLU A 198 -4.23 13.26 14.89
N LYS A 199 -3.22 14.13 14.99
CA LYS A 199 -3.43 15.55 15.28
C LYS A 199 -4.27 16.20 14.18
N MET A 200 -3.94 15.95 12.91
CA MET A 200 -4.72 16.45 11.77
C MET A 200 -6.16 15.95 11.78
N LEU A 201 -6.38 14.66 12.05
CA LEU A 201 -7.73 14.07 12.14
C LEU A 201 -8.54 14.73 13.28
N LYS A 202 -7.94 14.93 14.45
CA LYS A 202 -8.58 15.61 15.59
C LYS A 202 -8.95 17.06 15.25
N THR A 203 -8.06 17.79 14.57
CA THR A 203 -8.34 19.17 14.12
C THR A 203 -9.44 19.22 13.05
N SER A 204 -9.43 18.31 12.08
CA SER A 204 -10.48 18.23 11.05
C SER A 204 -11.85 17.93 11.66
N ALA A 205 -11.94 16.97 12.58
CA ALA A 205 -13.19 16.62 13.26
C ALA A 205 -13.74 17.79 14.09
N SER A 206 -12.86 18.53 14.77
CA SER A 206 -13.22 19.73 15.55
C SER A 206 -13.79 20.84 14.65
N LEU A 207 -13.19 21.08 13.48
CA LEU A 207 -13.68 22.08 12.51
C LEU A 207 -15.03 21.71 11.91
N THR A 208 -15.31 20.41 11.73
CA THR A 208 -16.62 19.92 11.26
C THR A 208 -17.72 20.08 12.32
N MET A 209 -17.39 20.16 13.61
CA MET A 209 -18.36 20.39 14.70
C MET A 209 -18.56 21.88 15.07
N GLY A 210 -17.94 22.83 14.36
CA GLY A 210 -18.23 24.25 14.51
C GLY A 210 -19.71 24.57 14.19
N PRO A 211 -20.31 25.61 14.79
CA PRO A 211 -21.74 25.91 14.62
C PRO A 211 -21.99 26.37 13.18
N SER A 212 -22.33 25.42 12.30
CA SER A 212 -22.99 25.73 11.04
C SER A 212 -24.42 26.14 11.35
N THR A 213 -24.61 27.41 11.70
CA THR A 213 -25.92 28.05 11.65
C THR A 213 -26.26 28.32 10.18
N VAL A 214 -26.59 27.26 9.44
CA VAL A 214 -27.33 27.35 8.20
C VAL A 214 -28.67 26.70 8.44
N GLN A 215 -29.66 27.55 8.67
CA GLN A 215 -31.07 27.17 8.82
C GLN A 215 -31.50 26.28 7.63
N PRO A 216 -32.02 25.06 7.86
CA PRO A 216 -32.63 24.28 6.79
C PRO A 216 -33.95 24.95 6.41
N LYS A 217 -33.98 25.61 5.26
CA LYS A 217 -35.24 26.00 4.63
C LYS A 217 -35.92 24.73 4.16
N ALA A 218 -36.94 24.28 4.90
CA ALA A 218 -37.73 23.12 4.57
C ALA A 218 -38.32 23.25 3.14
N LEU A 219 -37.88 22.38 2.24
CA LEU A 219 -38.47 22.21 0.93
C LEU A 219 -39.31 20.93 0.96
N THR A 220 -40.63 21.11 1.01
CA THR A 220 -41.63 20.06 1.11
C THR A 220 -41.66 19.22 -0.17
N ILE A 221 -41.01 18.06 -0.17
CA ILE A 221 -41.04 17.09 -1.29
C ILE A 221 -42.33 16.27 -1.18
N LYS A 222 -43.42 16.77 -1.77
CA LYS A 222 -44.73 16.07 -1.87
C LYS A 222 -44.82 15.05 -3.03
N HIS A 223 -43.75 14.85 -3.79
CA HIS A 223 -43.84 14.17 -5.10
C HIS A 223 -43.43 12.68 -5.11
N ILE A 224 -42.85 12.16 -4.02
CA ILE A 224 -42.36 10.77 -3.95
C ILE A 224 -43.48 9.78 -3.58
N THR A 225 -44.50 10.22 -2.84
CA THR A 225 -45.61 9.36 -2.41
C THR A 225 -46.52 8.94 -3.56
N TRP A 226 -46.65 9.76 -4.61
CA TRP A 226 -47.50 9.46 -5.77
C TRP A 226 -46.94 8.31 -6.62
N ILE A 227 -45.60 8.26 -6.80
CA ILE A 227 -44.96 7.29 -7.70
C ILE A 227 -45.05 5.87 -7.12
N LEU A 228 -44.91 5.72 -5.80
CA LEU A 228 -45.04 4.43 -5.10
C LEU A 228 -46.45 3.82 -5.22
N GLN A 229 -47.51 4.65 -5.23
CA GLN A 229 -48.89 4.17 -5.33
C GLN A 229 -49.27 3.68 -6.73
N VAL A 230 -48.68 4.25 -7.79
CA VAL A 230 -48.94 3.82 -9.18
C VAL A 230 -48.20 2.52 -9.51
N VAL A 231 -46.98 2.34 -9.00
CA VAL A 231 -46.20 1.12 -9.26
C VAL A 231 -46.84 -0.10 -8.57
N LEU A 232 -47.34 0.07 -7.34
CA LEU A 232 -47.92 -1.03 -6.57
C LEU A 232 -49.23 -1.58 -7.17
N THR A 233 -50.04 -0.74 -7.80
CA THR A 233 -51.30 -1.17 -8.43
C THR A 233 -51.10 -1.80 -9.80
N SER A 234 -50.02 -1.47 -10.52
CA SER A 234 -49.69 -2.15 -11.79
C SER A 234 -49.18 -3.59 -11.55
N PHE A 235 -48.48 -3.83 -10.44
CA PHE A 235 -47.92 -5.15 -10.13
C PHE A 235 -48.98 -6.17 -9.72
N THR A 236 -50.10 -5.73 -9.12
CA THR A 236 -51.18 -6.63 -8.71
C THR A 236 -52.08 -7.06 -9.87
N ILE A 237 -52.19 -6.26 -10.94
CA ILE A 237 -53.02 -6.58 -12.11
C ILE A 237 -52.35 -7.65 -12.99
N THR A 238 -51.02 -7.64 -13.11
CA THR A 238 -50.28 -8.59 -13.98
C THR A 238 -50.21 -10.01 -13.40
N VAL A 239 -50.40 -10.19 -12.09
CA VAL A 239 -50.33 -11.50 -11.42
C VAL A 239 -51.66 -12.28 -11.47
N PHE A 240 -52.79 -11.62 -11.75
CA PHE A 240 -54.12 -12.26 -11.78
C PHE A 240 -54.66 -12.60 -13.18
N LEU A 241 -53.88 -12.37 -14.25
CA LEU A 241 -54.29 -12.62 -15.65
C LEU A 241 -53.28 -13.45 -16.45
N GLY A 242 -52.44 -14.23 -15.75
CA GLY A 242 -51.61 -15.30 -16.32
C GLY A 242 -52.13 -16.66 -15.91
#